data_AF-A0A6J4RZ30-F1
#
_entry.id   AF-A0A6J4RZ30-F1
#
_cell.length_a   1.000
_cell.length_b   1.000
_cell.length_c   1.000
_cell.angle_alpha   90.00
_cell.angle_beta   90.00
_cell.angle_gamma   90.00
#
_symmetry.space_group_name_H-M   'P 1'
#
loop_
_entity.id
_entity.type
_entity.pdbx_description
1 polymer ?
#
loop_
_entity_poly.entity_id
_entity_poly.type
_entity_poly.pdbx_seq_one_letter_code
_entity_poly.pdbx_strand_id
1 'polypeptide(L)'
;MSADQERRWRRAQQIVEHAWRDLPAYDRHLLQSIGASQWLITTEATGRAVDDLLRSAGYERLSERAVRDLNAAAGVWIAELRLVVISAAHEPLAELDDRTYEAMLARVAWHEWAHALSVVRATREDVAAGERLLDLAPSGIRDFVRRGGYRRSEYTHELVAEIYALLMSRRRRGQPGQPPWLHDEIYNLVRRVSGWSE
;
A
#
# COMPACT_ATOMS: atom_id res chain seq x y z
N MET A 1 -23.94 -10.48 -5.99
CA MET A 1 -23.59 -9.22 -5.29
C MET A 1 -24.87 -8.43 -5.06
N SER A 2 -25.08 -7.86 -3.88
CA SER A 2 -26.25 -7.01 -3.59
C SER A 2 -26.12 -5.62 -4.26
N ALA A 3 -27.22 -4.88 -4.38
CA ALA A 3 -27.19 -3.52 -4.93
C ALA A 3 -26.28 -2.58 -4.14
N ASP A 4 -26.18 -2.76 -2.82
CA ASP A 4 -25.35 -1.95 -1.94
C ASP A 4 -23.87 -2.30 -2.09
N GLN A 5 -23.56 -3.58 -2.22
CA GLN A 5 -22.20 -4.06 -2.51
C GLN A 5 -21.73 -3.57 -3.89
N GLU A 6 -22.59 -3.60 -4.91
CA GLU A 6 -22.28 -3.07 -6.25
C GLU A 6 -21.97 -1.56 -6.20
N ARG A 7 -22.80 -0.75 -5.52
CA ARG A 7 -22.56 0.69 -5.37
C ARG A 7 -21.22 0.96 -4.66
N ARG A 8 -20.95 0.24 -3.58
CA ARG A 8 -19.69 0.37 -2.82
C ARG A 8 -18.47 -0.03 -3.65
N TRP A 9 -18.59 -1.11 -4.42
CA TRP A 9 -17.54 -1.57 -5.33
C TRP A 9 -17.23 -0.55 -6.43
N ARG A 10 -18.25 -0.03 -7.14
CA ARG A 10 -18.06 1.02 -8.17
C ARG A 10 -17.40 2.26 -7.61
N ARG A 11 -17.83 2.70 -6.42
CA ARG A 11 -17.23 3.84 -5.75
C ARG A 11 -15.76 3.59 -5.44
N ALA A 12 -15.43 2.42 -4.88
CA ALA A 12 -14.04 2.06 -4.58
C ALA A 12 -13.17 2.03 -5.84
N GLN A 13 -13.69 1.54 -6.97
CA GLN A 13 -12.98 1.61 -8.26
C GLN A 13 -12.67 3.04 -8.67
N GLN A 14 -13.64 3.95 -8.61
CA GLN A 14 -13.44 5.37 -8.93
C GLN A 14 -12.42 6.02 -8.00
N ILE A 15 -12.48 5.73 -6.70
CA ILE A 15 -11.52 6.26 -5.72
C ILE A 15 -10.10 5.81 -6.05
N VAL A 16 -9.88 4.53 -6.30
CA VAL A 16 -8.54 4.00 -6.60
C VAL A 16 -8.03 4.49 -7.95
N GLU A 17 -8.91 4.63 -8.94
CA GLU A 17 -8.55 5.23 -10.22
C GLU A 17 -8.15 6.70 -10.08
N HIS A 18 -8.87 7.50 -9.27
CA HIS A 18 -8.45 8.85 -8.93
C HIS A 18 -7.13 8.88 -8.16
N ALA A 19 -6.95 7.98 -7.18
CA ALA A 19 -5.70 7.85 -6.43
C ALA A 19 -4.51 7.55 -7.37
N TRP A 20 -4.70 6.72 -8.40
CA TRP A 20 -3.70 6.48 -9.45
C TRP A 20 -3.39 7.77 -10.23
N ARG A 21 -4.42 8.53 -10.63
CA ARG A 21 -4.24 9.81 -11.35
C ARG A 21 -3.56 10.89 -10.49
N ASP A 22 -3.70 10.82 -9.17
CA ASP A 22 -3.08 11.76 -8.22
C ASP A 22 -1.56 11.53 -8.07
N LEU A 23 -1.06 10.33 -8.39
CA LEU A 23 0.37 10.02 -8.33
C LEU A 23 1.19 11.00 -9.20
N PRO A 24 2.40 11.41 -8.79
CA PRO A 24 3.32 12.10 -9.68
C PRO A 24 3.55 11.31 -10.98
N ALA A 25 3.74 12.01 -12.09
CA ALA A 25 3.90 11.37 -13.40
C ALA A 25 5.11 10.42 -13.46
N TYR A 26 6.20 10.80 -12.78
CA TYR A 26 7.39 9.96 -12.67
C TYR A 26 7.10 8.68 -11.87
N ASP A 27 6.46 8.79 -10.72
CA ASP A 27 6.08 7.64 -9.88
C ASP A 27 5.18 6.66 -10.65
N ARG A 28 4.17 7.16 -11.38
CA ARG A 28 3.34 6.32 -12.27
C ARG A 28 4.17 5.61 -13.33
N HIS A 29 5.09 6.32 -13.98
CA HIS A 29 5.96 5.73 -15.00
C HIS A 29 6.84 4.63 -14.40
N LEU A 30 7.36 4.82 -13.19
CA LEU A 30 8.11 3.79 -12.48
C LEU A 30 7.26 2.56 -12.18
N LEU A 31 6.05 2.75 -11.64
CA LEU A 31 5.09 1.67 -11.37
C LEU A 31 4.75 0.90 -12.66
N GLN A 32 4.50 1.62 -13.76
CA GLN A 32 4.29 1.01 -15.08
C GLN A 32 5.51 0.20 -15.54
N SER A 33 6.73 0.72 -15.36
CA SER A 33 7.96 0.02 -15.78
C SER A 33 8.21 -1.29 -15.03
N ILE A 34 7.75 -1.39 -13.79
CA ILE A 34 7.83 -2.63 -12.99
C ILE A 34 6.58 -3.50 -13.12
N GLY A 35 5.60 -3.08 -13.92
CA GLY A 35 4.32 -3.77 -14.15
C GLY A 35 3.29 -3.60 -13.03
N ALA A 36 3.54 -2.72 -12.04
CA ALA A 36 2.67 -2.45 -10.90
C ALA A 36 1.58 -1.40 -11.19
N SER A 37 1.05 -1.37 -12.42
CA SER A 37 0.01 -0.43 -12.84
C SER A 37 -1.39 -1.03 -12.88
N GLN A 38 -1.54 -2.27 -12.41
CA GLN A 38 -2.82 -2.97 -12.36
C GLN A 38 -3.31 -3.06 -10.92
N TRP A 39 -4.62 -2.96 -10.75
CA TRP A 39 -5.27 -3.18 -9.46
C TRP A 39 -6.59 -3.92 -9.62
N LEU A 40 -7.00 -4.61 -8.55
CA LEU A 40 -8.29 -5.25 -8.40
C LEU A 40 -8.98 -4.75 -7.14
N ILE A 41 -10.24 -4.36 -7.29
CA ILE A 41 -11.12 -4.07 -6.15
C ILE A 41 -12.00 -5.30 -5.90
N THR A 42 -11.91 -5.85 -4.69
CA THR A 42 -12.75 -6.96 -4.25
C THR A 42 -13.74 -6.53 -3.17
N THR A 43 -14.90 -7.19 -3.12
CA THR A 43 -15.85 -7.10 -2.00
C THR A 43 -15.78 -8.33 -1.10
N GLU A 44 -14.93 -9.29 -1.45
CA GLU A 44 -14.64 -10.48 -0.66
C GLU A 44 -13.48 -10.21 0.31
N ALA A 45 -13.23 -11.17 1.20
CA ALA A 45 -12.08 -11.12 2.09
C ALA A 45 -10.77 -11.22 1.26
N THR A 46 -9.83 -10.31 1.50
CA THR A 46 -8.62 -10.12 0.68
C THR A 46 -7.86 -11.42 0.43
N GLY A 47 -7.61 -12.22 1.46
CA GLY A 47 -6.88 -13.48 1.35
C GLY A 47 -7.57 -14.54 0.49
N ARG A 48 -8.91 -14.58 0.43
CA ARG A 48 -9.62 -15.48 -0.50
C ARG A 48 -9.44 -15.03 -1.94
N ALA A 49 -9.63 -13.74 -2.19
CA ALA A 49 -9.45 -13.16 -3.53
C ALA A 49 -8.01 -13.39 -4.04
N VAL A 50 -7.01 -13.21 -3.18
CA VAL A 50 -5.60 -13.48 -3.51
C VAL A 50 -5.34 -14.95 -3.79
N ASP A 51 -5.83 -15.88 -2.95
CA ASP A 51 -5.67 -17.33 -3.15
C ASP A 51 -6.28 -17.76 -4.50
N ASP A 52 -7.47 -17.28 -4.83
CA ASP A 52 -8.14 -17.63 -6.10
C ASP A 52 -7.41 -17.06 -7.33
N LEU A 53 -6.85 -15.84 -7.23
CA LEU A 53 -6.02 -15.26 -8.30
C LEU A 53 -4.73 -16.06 -8.51
N LEU A 54 -4.01 -16.38 -7.43
CA LEU A 54 -2.77 -17.15 -7.49
C LEU A 54 -3.02 -18.54 -8.09
N ARG A 55 -4.09 -19.22 -7.65
CA ARG A 55 -4.48 -20.53 -8.21
C ARG A 55 -4.84 -20.45 -9.69
N SER A 56 -5.55 -19.41 -10.10
CA SER A 56 -5.91 -19.18 -11.51
C SER A 56 -4.67 -18.93 -12.39
N ALA A 57 -3.59 -18.40 -11.80
CA ALA A 57 -2.29 -18.22 -12.45
C ALA A 57 -1.36 -19.45 -12.33
N GLY A 58 -1.82 -20.56 -11.73
CA GLY A 58 -1.07 -21.82 -11.63
C GLY A 58 -0.17 -21.97 -10.41
N TYR A 59 -0.28 -21.08 -9.41
CA TYR A 59 0.46 -21.19 -8.15
C TYR A 59 -0.20 -22.17 -7.18
N GLU A 60 0.58 -22.66 -6.21
CA GLU A 60 0.08 -23.47 -5.11
C GLU A 60 -0.90 -22.67 -4.23
N ARG A 61 -1.82 -23.41 -3.61
CA ARG A 61 -2.77 -22.83 -2.66
C ARG A 61 -2.05 -22.22 -1.46
N LEU A 62 -2.47 -21.04 -1.04
CA LEU A 62 -1.99 -20.43 0.18
C LEU A 62 -2.35 -21.29 1.40
N SER A 63 -1.44 -21.32 2.38
CA SER A 63 -1.76 -21.90 3.68
C SER A 63 -2.92 -21.15 4.33
N GLU A 64 -3.71 -21.84 5.17
CA GLU A 64 -4.82 -21.18 5.88
C GLU A 64 -4.36 -19.99 6.73
N ARG A 65 -3.15 -20.06 7.27
CA ARG A 65 -2.54 -18.96 8.02
C ARG A 65 -2.32 -17.75 7.11
N ALA A 66 -1.70 -17.94 5.95
CA ALA A 66 -1.47 -16.85 4.99
C ALA A 66 -2.79 -16.22 4.52
N VAL A 67 -3.83 -17.02 4.28
CA VAL A 67 -5.17 -16.51 3.94
C VAL A 67 -5.74 -15.65 5.07
N ARG A 68 -5.60 -16.08 6.33
CA ARG A 68 -6.07 -15.29 7.49
C ARG A 68 -5.30 -13.99 7.65
N ASP A 69 -3.98 -14.04 7.51
CA ASP A 69 -3.11 -12.87 7.64
C ASP A 69 -3.47 -11.83 6.55
N LEU A 70 -3.70 -12.27 5.31
CA LEU A 70 -4.17 -11.41 4.21
C LEU A 70 -5.58 -10.86 4.44
N ASN A 71 -6.50 -11.64 5.01
CA ASN A 71 -7.85 -11.16 5.31
C ASN A 71 -7.87 -10.01 6.34
N ALA A 72 -6.83 -9.88 7.16
CA ALA A 72 -6.67 -8.76 8.08
C ALA A 72 -6.19 -7.48 7.38
N ALA A 73 -5.73 -7.55 6.12
CA ALA A 73 -5.23 -6.43 5.36
C ALA A 73 -6.32 -5.80 4.46
N ALA A 74 -6.34 -4.46 4.45
CA ALA A 74 -7.22 -3.67 3.58
C ALA A 74 -6.80 -3.72 2.11
N GLY A 75 -5.51 -3.91 1.86
CA GLY A 75 -4.92 -4.08 0.55
C GLY A 75 -3.64 -4.91 0.62
N VAL A 76 -3.16 -5.35 -0.54
CA VAL A 76 -1.91 -6.08 -0.67
C VAL A 76 -1.35 -5.95 -2.09
N TRP A 77 -0.03 -5.75 -2.19
CA TRP A 77 0.74 -5.98 -3.40
C TRP A 77 1.12 -7.46 -3.57
N ILE A 78 0.68 -8.08 -4.66
CA ILE A 78 1.07 -9.46 -5.03
C ILE A 78 2.21 -9.39 -6.06
N ALA A 79 3.44 -9.63 -5.61
CA ALA A 79 4.63 -9.52 -6.45
C ALA A 79 4.61 -10.50 -7.64
N GLU A 80 4.13 -11.72 -7.43
CA GLU A 80 4.04 -12.80 -8.41
C GLU A 80 3.13 -12.44 -9.60
N LEU A 81 2.06 -11.69 -9.33
CA LEU A 81 1.06 -11.29 -10.34
C LEU A 81 1.22 -9.84 -10.79
N ARG A 82 2.13 -9.10 -10.14
CA ARG A 82 2.30 -7.66 -10.30
C ARG A 82 0.99 -6.87 -10.15
N LEU A 83 0.20 -7.23 -9.15
CA LEU A 83 -1.17 -6.74 -8.96
C LEU A 83 -1.38 -6.20 -7.55
N VAL A 84 -1.98 -5.01 -7.44
CA VAL A 84 -2.49 -4.49 -6.16
C VAL A 84 -3.94 -4.97 -5.96
N VAL A 85 -4.24 -5.65 -4.87
CA VAL A 85 -5.62 -6.06 -4.52
C VAL A 85 -6.08 -5.23 -3.32
N ILE A 86 -7.28 -4.64 -3.40
CA ILE A 86 -7.84 -3.80 -2.33
C ILE A 86 -9.26 -4.29 -2.01
N SER A 87 -9.55 -4.47 -0.72
CA SER A 87 -10.89 -4.85 -0.26
C SER A 87 -11.74 -3.62 0.04
N ALA A 88 -12.76 -3.39 -0.79
CA ALA A 88 -13.75 -2.33 -0.60
C ALA A 88 -14.66 -2.55 0.61
N ALA A 89 -14.77 -3.80 1.08
CA ALA A 89 -15.63 -4.22 2.18
C ALA A 89 -14.85 -4.62 3.43
N HIS A 90 -13.58 -4.22 3.54
CA HIS A 90 -12.77 -4.48 4.73
C HIS A 90 -13.45 -3.90 5.99
N GLU A 91 -13.53 -4.68 7.06
CA GLU A 91 -14.33 -4.38 8.26
C GLU A 91 -14.04 -2.98 8.86
N PRO A 92 -12.77 -2.55 9.06
CA PRO A 92 -12.47 -1.20 9.55
C PRO A 92 -12.95 -0.06 8.64
N LEU A 93 -13.28 -0.34 7.38
CA LEU A 93 -13.81 0.64 6.43
C LEU A 93 -15.34 0.66 6.40
N ALA A 94 -16.01 -0.33 7.01
CA ALA A 94 -17.44 -0.58 6.84
C ALA A 94 -18.31 0.63 7.23
N GLU A 95 -17.99 1.26 8.36
CA GLU A 95 -18.77 2.32 9.02
C GLU A 95 -18.20 3.73 8.82
N LEU A 96 -17.15 3.88 8.01
CA LEU A 96 -16.58 5.20 7.74
C LEU A 96 -17.55 6.04 6.92
N ASP A 97 -17.59 7.35 7.22
CA ASP A 97 -18.26 8.30 6.35
C ASP A 97 -17.60 8.34 4.96
N ASP A 98 -18.37 8.81 3.99
CA ASP A 98 -18.00 8.94 2.59
C ASP A 98 -16.61 9.54 2.32
N ARG A 99 -16.25 10.59 3.05
CA ARG A 99 -14.99 11.32 2.88
C ARG A 99 -13.84 10.55 3.51
N THR A 100 -14.05 10.00 4.70
CA THR A 100 -13.06 9.21 5.43
C THR A 100 -12.78 7.89 4.71
N TYR A 101 -13.81 7.24 4.16
CA TYR A 101 -13.70 6.05 3.32
C TYR A 101 -12.86 6.32 2.08
N GLU A 102 -13.11 7.41 1.36
CA GLU A 102 -12.33 7.80 0.19
C GLU A 102 -10.86 8.06 0.53
N ALA A 103 -10.60 8.82 1.61
CA ALA A 103 -9.24 9.10 2.05
C ALA A 103 -8.48 7.82 2.43
N MET A 104 -9.14 6.88 3.12
CA MET A 104 -8.55 5.62 3.53
C MET A 104 -8.27 4.70 2.34
N LEU A 105 -9.20 4.54 1.40
CA LEU A 105 -8.95 3.72 0.21
C LEU A 105 -7.83 4.28 -0.68
N ALA A 106 -7.79 5.60 -0.89
CA ALA A 106 -6.69 6.23 -1.63
C ALA A 106 -5.35 6.01 -0.92
N ARG A 107 -5.32 6.15 0.42
CA ARG A 107 -4.14 5.86 1.24
C ARG A 107 -3.67 4.41 1.09
N VAL A 108 -4.58 3.44 1.17
CA VAL A 108 -4.27 2.01 0.98
C VAL A 108 -3.65 1.78 -0.39
N ALA A 109 -4.24 2.33 -1.46
CA ALA A 109 -3.68 2.19 -2.80
C ALA A 109 -2.26 2.75 -2.92
N TRP A 110 -2.02 3.96 -2.42
CA TRP A 110 -0.67 4.56 -2.41
C TRP A 110 0.33 3.77 -1.57
N HIS A 111 -0.12 3.18 -0.45
CA HIS A 111 0.70 2.30 0.38
C HIS A 111 1.14 1.06 -0.42
N GLU A 112 0.22 0.36 -1.08
CA GLU A 112 0.55 -0.85 -1.85
C GLU A 112 1.43 -0.57 -3.07
N TRP A 113 1.21 0.55 -3.77
CA TRP A 113 2.10 0.96 -4.86
C TRP A 113 3.50 1.31 -4.35
N ALA A 114 3.61 1.94 -3.19
CA ALA A 114 4.91 2.22 -2.58
C ALA A 114 5.62 0.94 -2.12
N HIS A 115 4.89 -0.06 -1.66
CA HIS A 115 5.44 -1.42 -1.44
C HIS A 115 6.01 -2.00 -2.72
N ALA A 116 5.26 -1.96 -3.82
CA ALA A 116 5.74 -2.45 -5.11
C ALA A 116 7.05 -1.77 -5.55
N LEU A 117 7.14 -0.44 -5.40
CA LEU A 117 8.37 0.31 -5.68
C LEU A 117 9.51 -0.07 -4.74
N SER A 118 9.24 -0.15 -3.43
CA SER A 118 10.23 -0.44 -2.40
C SER A 118 10.85 -1.83 -2.58
N VAL A 119 10.03 -2.85 -2.80
CA VAL A 119 10.49 -4.24 -3.01
C VAL A 119 11.40 -4.36 -4.24
N VAL A 120 11.08 -3.64 -5.33
CA VAL A 120 11.86 -3.71 -6.57
C VAL A 120 13.13 -2.86 -6.52
N ARG A 121 13.12 -1.74 -5.80
CA ARG A 121 14.16 -0.72 -5.91
C ARG A 121 15.06 -0.54 -4.68
N ALA A 122 14.65 -1.02 -3.50
CA ALA A 122 15.50 -0.94 -2.32
C ALA A 122 16.74 -1.83 -2.49
N THR A 123 17.91 -1.32 -2.10
CA THR A 123 19.13 -2.13 -2.06
C THR A 123 19.14 -3.05 -0.85
N ARG A 124 20.10 -3.99 -0.79
CA ARG A 124 20.30 -4.83 0.40
C ARG A 124 20.66 -3.98 1.63
N GLU A 125 21.40 -2.91 1.43
CA GLU A 125 21.77 -1.96 2.48
C GLU A 125 20.55 -1.19 2.98
N ASP A 126 19.67 -0.74 2.08
CA ASP A 126 18.41 -0.09 2.47
C ASP A 126 17.53 -1.05 3.30
N VAL A 127 17.43 -2.32 2.91
CA VAL A 127 16.68 -3.35 3.65
C VAL A 127 17.32 -3.64 5.02
N ALA A 128 18.64 -3.77 5.08
CA ALA A 128 19.37 -4.01 6.33
C ALA A 128 19.24 -2.83 7.32
N ALA A 129 19.06 -1.60 6.83
CA ALA A 129 18.89 -0.42 7.66
C ALA A 129 17.50 -0.31 8.32
N GLY A 130 16.54 -1.17 7.97
CA GLY A 130 15.13 -1.02 8.35
C GLY A 130 14.88 -0.88 9.85
N GLU A 131 15.53 -1.69 10.68
CA GLU A 131 15.36 -1.62 12.15
C GLU A 131 15.81 -0.27 12.72
N ARG A 132 17.00 0.20 12.32
CA ARG A 132 17.53 1.52 12.71
C ARG A 132 16.65 2.66 12.21
N LEU A 133 16.19 2.59 10.95
CA LEU A 133 15.33 3.62 10.37
C LEU A 133 13.97 3.68 11.05
N LEU A 134 13.44 2.53 11.51
CA LEU A 134 12.19 2.47 12.24
C LEU A 134 12.27 3.17 13.61
N ASP A 135 13.46 3.21 14.23
CA ASP A 135 13.67 3.98 15.47
C ASP A 135 13.63 5.50 15.26
N LEU A 136 13.93 5.97 14.04
CA LEU A 136 13.82 7.38 13.63
C LEU A 136 12.40 7.76 13.20
N ALA A 137 11.53 6.77 12.97
CA ALA A 137 10.16 7.02 12.51
C ALA A 137 9.29 7.59 13.65
N PRO A 138 8.26 8.40 13.31
CA PRO A 138 7.24 8.81 14.28
C PRO A 138 6.66 7.61 15.04
N SER A 139 6.37 7.78 16.33
CA SER A 139 5.92 6.69 17.21
C SER A 139 4.72 5.93 16.64
N GLY A 140 3.74 6.62 16.06
CA GLY A 140 2.58 5.98 15.42
C GLY A 140 2.95 4.99 14.32
N ILE A 141 3.94 5.31 13.49
CA ILE A 141 4.41 4.43 12.40
C ILE A 141 5.27 3.31 12.96
N ARG A 142 6.23 3.66 13.83
CA ARG A 142 7.11 2.68 14.49
C ARG A 142 6.32 1.60 15.21
N ASP A 143 5.32 2.01 15.98
CA ASP A 143 4.51 1.11 16.80
C ASP A 143 3.56 0.29 15.93
N PHE A 144 3.02 0.86 14.84
CA PHE A 144 2.25 0.12 13.84
C PHE A 144 3.07 -1.01 13.22
N VAL A 145 4.26 -0.70 12.68
CA VAL A 145 5.14 -1.71 12.05
C VAL A 145 5.57 -2.77 13.07
N ARG A 146 5.97 -2.39 14.29
CA ARG A 146 6.39 -3.37 15.31
C ARG A 146 5.27 -4.32 15.74
N ARG A 147 4.02 -3.88 15.71
CA ARG A 147 2.85 -4.71 16.08
C ARG A 147 2.35 -5.56 14.91
N GLY A 148 2.71 -5.24 13.67
CA GLY A 148 2.27 -5.96 12.47
C GLY A 148 2.87 -7.35 12.29
N GLY A 149 3.81 -7.77 13.16
CA GLY A 149 4.40 -9.11 13.10
C GLY A 149 5.34 -9.35 11.91
N TYR A 150 5.77 -8.28 11.25
CA TYR A 150 6.70 -8.32 10.13
C TYR A 150 8.07 -8.84 10.55
N ARG A 151 8.75 -9.50 9.61
CA ARG A 151 10.17 -9.85 9.73
C ARG A 151 11.00 -8.57 9.64
N ARG A 152 12.20 -8.59 10.23
CA ARG A 152 13.15 -7.48 10.14
C ARG A 152 13.45 -7.05 8.70
N SER A 153 13.49 -7.99 7.77
CA SER A 153 13.70 -7.74 6.34
C SER A 153 12.56 -6.97 5.67
N GLU A 154 11.39 -6.86 6.31
CA GLU A 154 10.20 -6.20 5.76
C GLU A 154 10.02 -4.77 6.29
N TYR A 155 10.71 -4.40 7.38
CA TYR A 155 10.56 -3.09 8.03
C TYR A 155 10.83 -1.90 7.10
N THR A 156 11.83 -2.01 6.23
CA THR A 156 12.12 -0.95 5.24
C THR A 156 10.95 -0.75 4.28
N HIS A 157 10.32 -1.83 3.84
CA HIS A 157 9.21 -1.75 2.88
C HIS A 157 7.97 -1.13 3.53
N GLU A 158 7.60 -1.58 4.73
CA GLU A 158 6.49 -1.00 5.50
C GLU A 158 6.71 0.47 5.83
N LEU A 159 7.94 0.83 6.25
CA LEU A 159 8.28 2.22 6.55
C LEU A 159 8.14 3.10 5.30
N VAL A 160 8.66 2.65 4.16
CA VAL A 160 8.56 3.38 2.89
C VAL A 160 7.09 3.52 2.48
N ALA A 161 6.31 2.46 2.55
CA ALA A 161 4.91 2.45 2.15
C ALA A 161 4.06 3.42 3.00
N GLU A 162 4.22 3.36 4.32
CA GLU A 162 3.52 4.23 5.27
C GLU A 162 3.85 5.71 5.06
N ILE A 163 5.13 6.04 4.90
CA ILE A 163 5.60 7.41 4.71
C ILE A 163 5.18 7.94 3.34
N TYR A 164 5.33 7.14 2.28
CA TYR A 164 4.90 7.54 0.94
C TYR A 164 3.41 7.85 0.90
N ALA A 165 2.57 6.99 1.48
CA ALA A 165 1.13 7.22 1.53
C ALA A 165 0.76 8.47 2.35
N LEU A 166 1.53 8.79 3.41
CA LEU A 166 1.36 10.06 4.16
C LEU A 166 1.75 11.27 3.32
N LEU A 167 2.86 11.20 2.58
CA LEU A 167 3.32 12.27 1.70
C LEU A 167 2.33 12.52 0.56
N MET A 168 1.79 11.47 -0.06
CA MET A 168 0.69 11.58 -1.03
C MET A 168 -0.55 12.24 -0.44
N SER A 169 -0.96 11.82 0.76
CA SER A 169 -2.09 12.44 1.48
C SER A 169 -1.85 13.92 1.79
N ARG A 170 -0.61 14.34 2.04
CA ARG A 170 -0.23 15.74 2.24
C ARG A 170 -0.21 16.52 0.92
N ARG A 171 0.35 15.95 -0.14
CA ARG A 171 0.35 16.53 -1.49
C ARG A 171 -1.07 16.83 -1.97
N ARG A 172 -1.99 15.88 -1.81
CA ARG A 172 -3.41 16.07 -2.17
C ARG A 172 -4.07 17.21 -1.39
N ARG A 173 -3.56 17.57 -0.21
CA ARG A 173 -4.00 18.72 0.60
C ARG A 173 -3.22 20.01 0.31
N GLY A 174 -2.42 20.06 -0.75
CA GLY A 174 -1.61 21.23 -1.11
C GLY A 174 -0.41 21.46 -0.20
N GLN A 175 0.08 20.42 0.50
CA GLN A 175 1.24 20.47 1.38
C GLN A 175 2.37 19.55 0.87
N PRO A 176 2.92 19.78 -0.34
CA PRO A 176 3.98 18.96 -0.88
C PRO A 176 5.29 19.12 -0.07
N GLY A 177 6.27 18.27 -0.38
CA GLY A 177 7.59 18.31 0.23
C GLY A 177 7.72 17.63 1.58
N GLN A 178 8.92 17.72 2.14
CA GLN A 178 9.26 17.09 3.41
C GLN A 178 8.56 17.82 4.58
N PRO A 179 7.74 17.13 5.39
CA PRO A 179 7.24 17.70 6.61
C PRO A 179 8.34 17.80 7.69
N PRO A 180 8.28 18.79 8.59
CA PRO A 180 9.33 19.04 9.59
C PRO A 180 9.49 17.92 10.63
N TRP A 181 8.50 17.05 10.77
CA TRP A 181 8.57 15.89 11.68
C TRP A 181 9.24 14.67 11.05
N LEU A 182 9.45 14.65 9.73
CA LEU A 182 10.01 13.50 9.03
C LEU A 182 11.53 13.62 9.00
N HIS A 183 12.20 12.62 9.57
CA HIS A 183 13.66 12.55 9.58
C HIS A 183 14.24 12.47 8.15
N ASP A 184 15.30 13.22 7.89
CA ASP A 184 15.93 13.36 6.56
C ASP A 184 16.34 12.02 5.96
N GLU A 185 16.90 11.12 6.77
CA GLU A 185 17.29 9.78 6.31
C GLU A 185 16.11 8.98 5.75
N ILE A 186 14.95 9.05 6.40
CA ILE A 186 13.73 8.36 5.95
C ILE A 186 13.21 9.04 4.67
N TYR A 187 13.17 10.37 4.64
CA TYR A 187 12.73 11.11 3.45
C TYR A 187 13.60 10.79 2.23
N ASN A 188 14.93 10.80 2.41
CA ASN A 188 15.88 10.47 1.36
C ASN A 188 15.75 9.03 0.89
N LEU A 189 15.49 8.07 1.80
CA LEU A 189 15.19 6.70 1.42
C LEU A 189 13.94 6.65 0.52
N VAL A 190 12.82 7.24 0.95
CA VAL A 190 11.56 7.25 0.17
C VAL A 190 11.80 7.83 -1.22
N ARG A 191 12.50 8.96 -1.32
CA ARG A 191 12.86 9.57 -2.63
C ARG A 191 13.62 8.61 -3.54
N ARG A 192 14.63 7.90 -3.02
CA ARG A 192 15.43 6.97 -3.81
C ARG A 192 14.60 5.78 -4.30
N VAL A 193 13.81 5.18 -3.42
CA VAL A 193 13.12 3.92 -3.72
C VAL A 193 11.80 4.12 -4.45
N SER A 194 11.04 5.17 -4.13
CA SER A 194 9.73 5.42 -4.76
C SER A 194 9.81 6.39 -5.94
N GLY A 195 10.90 7.15 -6.06
CA GLY A 195 11.00 8.24 -7.03
C GLY A 195 10.34 9.54 -6.57
N TRP A 196 9.91 9.63 -5.31
CA TRP A 196 9.19 10.80 -4.77
C TRP A 196 9.88 12.12 -5.13
N SER A 197 9.11 12.99 -5.78
CA SER A 197 9.48 14.36 -6.12
C SER A 197 8.37 15.33 -5.72
N GLU A 198 8.77 16.52 -5.30
CA GLU A 198 7.87 17.59 -4.85
C GLU A 198 7.04 18.19 -6.00
#